data_AF-A0A3B4G4F7-F1
#
_entry.id   AF-A0A3B4G4F7-F1
#
_cell.length_a   1.000
_cell.length_b   1.000
_cell.length_c   1.000
_cell.angle_alpha   90.00
_cell.angle_beta   90.00
_cell.angle_gamma   90.00
#
_symmetry.space_group_name_H-M   'P 1'
#
loop_
_entity.id
_entity.type
_entity.pdbx_description
1 polymer ?
#
loop_
_entity_poly.entity_id
_entity_poly.type
_entity_poly.pdbx_seq_one_letter_code
_entity_poly.pdbx_strand_id
1 'polypeptide(L)'
;MGDLLGLDNLVANTTYLKAQQINRNELRKRRLSLTLPKLKKTSALQAAEGEMYESLCEQQPIGSKLFQQFLLTSNDQYAAAAEFLDELSKWSFAEDEKREKAKQTILAKFCQSQSTGFLSYFTEEDAETCKDLSDSNFDEVILDQLREATREFLKGRPFSEYLKSQFFYRFLQWKEYERQKITDKYFYEFRTLGKGGFGEVCAVQVKHTGQMYACKKLDKRRLKKKGGERMALVEKQILEKVNSLFIVNLAYAYNSRHHLCLVMDLMTGGDLRFHIYDLGKRGIRMERVVYYTAQIISGLLHLHNMGIVYRDMKPENVLLDGKGQCRLSDLGLAVELSKGKMICQKAGTTGYMAPEVLKQEYYRYSVDWWSLGCSIYEMVAARLPFRDFREKVQNDEVTRRTLEDECKFEHKSFDAPTKDIISRFLKKRVARRFGCQGDDPRSHEFFNSINFHRLEAGLLEAPWVPKPNVVYAKDADEFKDNSDIKDVTFDTKDEKFFREFSTGAVSMQWQKEMIDSGVFDELNSRRSSKGGFNGFL
;
A
#
# COMPACT_ATOMS: atom_id res chain seq x y z
N MET A 1 1.90 -31.25 -29.32
CA MET A 1 2.52 -30.21 -28.46
C MET A 1 1.52 -29.17 -27.97
N GLY A 2 0.55 -28.70 -28.78
CA GLY A 2 -0.49 -27.75 -28.32
C GLY A 2 -1.40 -28.26 -27.19
N ASP A 3 -1.78 -29.55 -27.21
CA ASP A 3 -2.69 -30.12 -26.21
C ASP A 3 -2.07 -30.32 -24.81
N LEU A 4 -0.75 -30.51 -24.71
CA LEU A 4 -0.06 -30.57 -23.42
C LEU A 4 0.09 -29.17 -22.79
N LEU A 5 0.36 -28.15 -23.61
CA LEU A 5 0.56 -26.77 -23.16
C LEU A 5 -0.74 -26.17 -22.58
N GLY A 6 -1.89 -26.39 -23.24
CA GLY A 6 -3.19 -25.97 -22.71
C GLY A 6 -3.57 -26.64 -21.39
N LEU A 7 -3.10 -27.88 -21.17
CA LEU A 7 -3.36 -28.63 -19.93
C LEU A 7 -2.56 -28.05 -18.76
N ASP A 8 -1.30 -27.69 -18.98
CA ASP A 8 -0.42 -27.09 -17.95
C ASP A 8 -0.96 -25.74 -17.46
N ASN A 9 -1.42 -24.88 -18.37
CA ASN A 9 -2.04 -23.60 -18.00
C ASN A 9 -3.37 -23.81 -17.24
N LEU A 10 -4.21 -24.78 -17.65
CA LEU A 10 -5.45 -25.10 -16.94
C LEU A 10 -5.19 -25.62 -15.52
N VAL A 11 -4.20 -26.50 -15.35
CA VAL A 11 -3.78 -27.03 -14.04
C VAL A 11 -3.24 -25.91 -13.15
N ALA A 12 -2.39 -25.04 -13.69
CA ALA A 12 -1.84 -23.89 -12.98
C ALA A 12 -2.95 -22.94 -12.50
N ASN A 13 -3.95 -22.67 -13.36
CA ASN A 13 -5.08 -21.80 -13.05
C ASN A 13 -6.00 -22.39 -12.00
N THR A 14 -6.34 -23.67 -12.14
CA THR A 14 -7.19 -24.38 -11.19
C THR A 14 -6.54 -24.43 -9.82
N THR A 15 -5.23 -24.70 -9.76
CA THR A 15 -4.47 -24.76 -8.50
C THR A 15 -4.40 -23.38 -7.85
N TYR A 16 -4.13 -22.34 -8.64
CA TYR A 16 -4.10 -20.95 -8.18
C TYR A 16 -5.45 -20.47 -7.61
N LEU A 17 -6.56 -20.72 -8.32
CA LEU A 17 -7.90 -20.35 -7.86
C LEU A 17 -8.29 -21.10 -6.59
N LYS A 18 -7.95 -22.39 -6.48
CA LYS A 18 -8.16 -23.16 -5.26
C LYS A 18 -7.35 -22.60 -4.08
N ALA A 19 -6.11 -22.17 -4.31
CA ALA A 19 -5.26 -21.61 -3.25
C ALA A 19 -5.80 -20.30 -2.66
N GLN A 20 -6.55 -19.53 -3.44
CA GLN A 20 -7.25 -18.33 -2.95
C GLN A 20 -8.41 -18.68 -2.00
N GLN A 21 -8.95 -19.90 -2.08
CA GLN A 21 -10.01 -20.39 -1.19
C GLN A 21 -9.38 -21.08 0.03
N ILE A 22 -8.97 -20.29 1.02
CA ILE A 22 -8.25 -20.78 2.20
C ILE A 22 -9.12 -21.70 3.08
N ASN A 23 -8.69 -22.95 3.26
CA ASN A 23 -9.26 -23.84 4.29
C ASN A 23 -8.62 -23.56 5.66
N ARG A 24 -9.27 -22.71 6.47
CA ARG A 24 -8.78 -22.30 7.80
C ARG A 24 -8.59 -23.49 8.76
N ASN A 25 -9.43 -24.52 8.68
CA ASN A 25 -9.33 -25.69 9.56
C ASN A 25 -8.05 -26.50 9.29
N GLU A 26 -7.66 -26.64 8.03
CA GLU A 26 -6.43 -27.33 7.66
C GLU A 26 -5.19 -26.53 8.10
N LEU A 27 -5.21 -25.21 7.89
CA LEU A 27 -4.13 -24.34 8.36
C LEU A 27 -3.97 -24.41 9.89
N ARG A 28 -5.07 -24.36 10.65
CA ARG A 28 -5.03 -24.48 12.10
C ARG A 28 -4.37 -25.78 12.57
N LYS A 29 -4.65 -26.92 11.89
CA LYS A 29 -3.98 -28.20 12.17
C LYS A 29 -2.47 -28.13 11.91
N ARG A 30 -2.05 -27.51 10.80
CA ARG A 30 -0.63 -27.31 10.46
C ARG A 30 0.09 -26.37 11.46
N ARG A 31 -0.63 -25.44 12.09
CA ARG A 31 -0.11 -24.48 13.07
C ARG A 31 -0.02 -25.02 14.50
N LEU A 32 -0.45 -26.25 14.77
CA LEU A 32 -0.42 -26.81 16.13
C LEU A 32 1.00 -26.88 16.72
N SER A 33 2.02 -27.07 15.88
CA SER A 33 3.42 -27.09 16.30
C SER A 33 4.07 -25.71 16.40
N LEU A 34 3.41 -24.65 15.94
CA LEU A 34 3.96 -23.29 16.02
C LEU A 34 3.87 -22.76 17.45
N THR A 35 4.96 -22.17 17.91
CA THR A 35 5.06 -21.51 19.22
C THR A 35 5.87 -20.24 19.07
N LEU A 36 5.50 -19.21 19.83
CA LEU A 36 6.34 -18.01 19.90
C LEU A 36 7.71 -18.34 20.49
N PRO A 37 8.79 -17.77 19.95
CA PRO A 37 10.13 -17.99 20.48
C PRO A 37 10.24 -17.47 21.91
N LYS A 38 11.11 -18.09 22.70
CA LYS A 38 11.59 -17.48 23.95
C LYS A 38 12.48 -16.31 23.59
N LEU A 39 12.39 -15.22 24.36
CA LEU A 39 13.31 -14.09 24.19
C LEU A 39 14.74 -14.58 24.43
N LYS A 40 15.57 -14.46 23.40
CA LYS A 40 17.02 -14.52 23.60
C LYS A 40 17.40 -13.26 24.36
N LYS A 41 18.15 -13.39 25.45
CA LYS A 41 18.66 -12.23 26.21
C LYS A 41 19.27 -11.25 25.19
N THR A 42 18.84 -10.00 25.21
CA THR A 42 19.35 -8.79 24.52
C THR A 42 18.90 -8.38 23.09
N SER A 43 18.51 -9.22 22.13
CA SER A 43 18.25 -8.72 20.73
C SER A 43 16.91 -8.00 20.51
N ALA A 44 15.84 -8.45 21.14
CA ALA A 44 14.51 -7.83 21.02
C ALA A 44 14.40 -6.53 21.84
N LEU A 45 14.98 -6.53 23.03
CA LEU A 45 15.04 -5.38 23.94
C LEU A 45 15.84 -4.22 23.34
N GLN A 46 17.06 -4.46 22.83
CA GLN A 46 17.91 -3.39 22.26
C GLN A 46 17.34 -2.68 21.03
N ALA A 47 16.44 -3.34 20.31
CA ALA A 47 15.81 -2.78 19.11
C ALA A 47 14.44 -2.15 19.38
N ALA A 48 13.83 -2.43 20.54
CA ALA A 48 12.64 -1.72 21.02
C ALA A 48 13.03 -0.58 21.99
N GLU A 49 14.20 -0.65 22.63
CA GLU A 49 14.83 0.44 23.37
C GLU A 49 15.15 1.59 22.41
N GLY A 50 14.34 2.64 22.49
CA GLY A 50 14.45 3.85 21.65
C GLY A 50 13.34 4.02 20.62
N GLU A 51 12.42 3.05 20.48
CA GLU A 51 11.23 3.27 19.66
C GLU A 51 10.17 4.08 20.40
N MET A 52 9.66 5.11 19.72
CA MET A 52 8.63 6.02 20.23
C MET A 52 7.26 5.34 20.27
N TYR A 53 6.36 5.88 21.10
CA TYR A 53 4.96 5.44 21.22
C TYR A 53 4.28 5.26 19.84
N GLU A 54 4.49 6.19 18.91
CA GLU A 54 3.89 6.17 17.58
C GLU A 54 4.29 4.91 16.79
N SER A 55 5.56 4.49 16.88
CA SER A 55 6.04 3.28 16.19
C SER A 55 5.41 2.02 16.78
N LEU A 56 5.44 1.90 18.11
CA LEU A 56 5.09 0.67 18.81
C LEU A 56 3.58 0.47 18.97
N CYS A 57 2.84 1.54 19.26
CA CYS A 57 1.45 1.46 19.70
C CYS A 57 0.45 1.94 18.64
N GLU A 58 0.88 2.68 17.61
CA GLU A 58 -0.02 3.19 16.57
C GLU A 58 0.28 2.61 15.20
N GLN A 59 1.56 2.59 14.80
CA GLN A 59 1.94 2.08 13.49
C GLN A 59 1.90 0.55 13.49
N GLN A 60 2.70 -0.11 14.34
CA GLN A 60 2.84 -1.56 14.32
C GLN A 60 1.54 -2.31 14.70
N PRO A 61 0.90 -3.08 13.80
CA PRO A 61 -0.42 -3.66 14.05
C PRO A 61 -0.51 -4.57 15.28
N ILE A 62 0.49 -5.42 15.51
CA ILE A 62 0.51 -6.30 16.68
C ILE A 62 0.77 -5.48 17.96
N GLY A 63 1.65 -4.48 17.88
CA GLY A 63 1.94 -3.61 19.01
C GLY A 63 0.72 -2.78 19.42
N SER A 64 0.01 -2.20 18.46
CA SER A 64 -1.26 -1.52 18.67
C SER A 64 -2.31 -2.43 19.30
N LYS A 65 -2.50 -3.64 18.76
CA LYS A 65 -3.46 -4.62 19.31
C LYS A 65 -3.12 -5.06 20.74
N LEU A 66 -1.84 -5.27 21.06
CA LEU A 66 -1.39 -5.63 22.41
C LEU A 66 -1.50 -4.46 23.39
N PHE A 67 -1.22 -3.23 22.93
CA PHE A 67 -1.41 -2.03 23.73
C PHE A 67 -2.90 -1.80 24.03
N GLN A 68 -3.78 -1.96 23.05
CA GLN A 68 -5.23 -1.89 23.27
C GLN A 68 -5.71 -2.94 24.28
N GLN A 69 -5.23 -4.19 24.19
CA GLN A 69 -5.52 -5.23 25.18
C GLN A 69 -5.04 -4.85 26.59
N PHE A 70 -3.88 -4.23 26.70
CA PHE A 70 -3.37 -3.69 27.96
C PHE A 70 -4.29 -2.58 28.52
N LEU A 71 -4.65 -1.59 27.69
CA LEU A 71 -5.49 -0.47 28.12
C LEU A 71 -6.85 -0.95 28.66
N LEU A 72 -7.50 -1.88 27.95
CA LEU A 72 -8.80 -2.42 28.32
C LEU A 72 -8.81 -3.28 29.59
N THR A 73 -7.64 -3.75 30.06
CA THR A 73 -7.55 -4.68 31.21
C THR A 73 -6.86 -4.10 32.43
N SER A 74 -6.23 -2.94 32.31
CA SER A 74 -5.35 -2.43 33.37
C SER A 74 -5.97 -1.34 34.23
N ASN A 75 -6.69 -0.38 33.63
CA ASN A 75 -7.24 0.77 34.34
C ASN A 75 -8.48 1.31 33.59
N ASP A 76 -9.52 1.71 34.33
CA ASP A 76 -10.77 2.21 33.75
C ASP A 76 -10.57 3.48 32.91
N GLN A 77 -9.67 4.39 33.30
CA GLN A 77 -9.33 5.58 32.51
C GLN A 77 -8.59 5.21 31.22
N TYR A 78 -7.80 4.14 31.23
CA TYR A 78 -7.11 3.67 30.02
C TYR A 78 -8.10 3.03 29.05
N ALA A 79 -9.03 2.23 29.57
CA ALA A 79 -10.11 1.65 28.79
C ALA A 79 -11.00 2.73 28.18
N ALA A 80 -11.41 3.74 28.97
CA ALA A 80 -12.19 4.87 28.49
C ALA A 80 -11.46 5.66 27.39
N ALA A 81 -10.15 5.91 27.54
CA ALA A 81 -9.33 6.57 26.52
C ALA A 81 -9.28 5.77 25.21
N ALA A 82 -9.11 4.44 25.29
CA ALA A 82 -9.09 3.56 24.12
C ALA A 82 -10.46 3.53 23.41
N GLU A 83 -11.55 3.44 24.18
CA GLU A 83 -12.92 3.46 23.64
C GLU A 83 -13.26 4.81 23.01
N PHE A 84 -12.80 5.92 23.59
CA PHE A 84 -12.99 7.25 23.02
C PHE A 84 -12.36 7.36 21.63
N LEU A 85 -11.10 6.92 21.46
CA LEU A 85 -10.44 6.96 20.16
C LEU A 85 -11.13 6.06 19.11
N ASP A 86 -11.66 4.90 19.51
CA ASP A 86 -12.41 4.00 18.63
C ASP A 86 -13.74 4.62 18.18
N GLU A 87 -14.51 5.20 19.10
CA GLU A 87 -15.76 5.90 18.78
C GLU A 87 -15.52 7.14 17.93
N LEU A 88 -14.44 7.89 18.20
CA LEU A 88 -14.06 9.05 17.39
C LEU A 88 -13.68 8.66 15.96
N SER A 89 -12.99 7.54 15.79
CA SER A 89 -12.68 6.96 14.49
C SER A 89 -13.96 6.53 13.75
N LYS A 90 -14.90 5.84 14.42
CA LYS A 90 -16.20 5.48 13.81
C LYS A 90 -16.99 6.72 13.39
N TRP A 91 -16.96 7.77 14.20
CA TRP A 91 -17.63 9.04 13.91
C TRP A 91 -17.08 9.71 12.65
N SER A 92 -15.75 9.73 12.46
CA SER A 92 -15.13 10.39 11.29
C SER A 92 -15.52 9.74 9.95
N PHE A 93 -15.92 8.46 9.97
CA PHE A 93 -16.39 7.73 8.78
C PHE A 93 -17.91 7.62 8.66
N ALA A 94 -18.67 8.07 9.66
CA ALA A 94 -20.13 8.01 9.66
C ALA A 94 -20.75 9.13 8.80
N GLU A 95 -21.96 8.89 8.28
CA GLU A 95 -22.73 9.85 7.48
C GLU A 95 -24.10 10.12 8.12
N ASP A 96 -24.65 11.30 7.82
CA ASP A 96 -25.99 11.74 8.18
C ASP A 96 -26.33 11.49 9.66
N GLU A 97 -27.50 10.88 9.93
CA GLU A 97 -28.00 10.59 11.28
C GLU A 97 -27.05 9.72 12.11
N LYS A 98 -26.25 8.84 11.47
CA LYS A 98 -25.29 8.00 12.21
C LYS A 98 -24.13 8.83 12.74
N ARG A 99 -23.69 9.84 11.99
CA ARG A 99 -22.64 10.76 12.43
C ARG A 99 -23.11 11.58 13.62
N GLU A 100 -24.33 12.09 13.55
CA GLU A 100 -24.90 12.88 14.65
C GLU A 100 -25.11 12.04 15.92
N LYS A 101 -25.63 10.82 15.78
CA LYS A 101 -25.80 9.90 16.91
C LYS A 101 -24.47 9.48 17.55
N ALA A 102 -23.43 9.23 16.75
CA ALA A 102 -22.10 8.91 17.25
C ALA A 102 -21.51 10.08 18.04
N LYS A 103 -21.68 11.31 17.54
CA LYS A 103 -21.27 12.54 18.24
C LYS A 103 -21.96 12.68 19.60
N GLN A 104 -23.28 12.54 19.65
CA GLN A 104 -24.04 12.62 20.92
C GLN A 104 -23.57 11.55 21.92
N THR A 105 -23.25 10.35 21.42
CA THR A 105 -22.72 9.24 22.23
C THR A 105 -21.35 9.60 22.81
N ILE A 106 -20.45 10.16 22.00
CA ILE A 106 -19.11 10.58 22.44
C ILE A 106 -19.22 11.62 23.56
N LEU A 107 -20.02 12.67 23.35
CA LEU A 107 -20.20 13.75 24.32
C LEU A 107 -20.79 13.24 25.63
N ALA A 108 -21.85 12.44 25.57
CA ALA A 108 -22.51 11.91 26.76
C ALA A 108 -21.60 10.97 27.56
N LYS A 109 -20.83 10.13 26.86
CA LYS A 109 -20.02 9.08 27.51
C LYS A 109 -18.69 9.58 28.05
N PHE A 110 -18.00 10.48 27.35
CA PHE A 110 -16.60 10.82 27.65
C PHE A 110 -16.39 12.23 28.21
N CYS A 111 -17.27 13.19 27.89
CA CYS A 111 -17.14 14.59 28.35
C CYS A 111 -17.94 14.91 29.63
N GLN A 112 -18.90 14.08 30.03
CA GLN A 112 -19.74 14.35 31.21
C GLN A 112 -19.13 13.77 32.49
N SER A 113 -18.88 14.60 33.50
CA SER A 113 -18.26 14.19 34.77
C SER A 113 -19.05 13.15 35.57
N GLN A 114 -20.33 12.96 35.25
CA GLN A 114 -21.23 11.98 35.86
C GLN A 114 -21.15 10.59 35.19
N SER A 115 -20.50 10.51 34.02
CA SER A 115 -20.35 9.26 33.26
C SER A 115 -19.22 8.40 33.83
N THR A 116 -19.42 7.08 33.80
CA THR A 116 -18.37 6.10 34.14
C THR A 116 -17.20 6.10 33.15
N GLY A 117 -17.40 6.63 31.95
CA GLY A 117 -16.38 6.78 30.91
C GLY A 117 -15.71 8.16 30.89
N PHE A 118 -15.97 9.01 31.89
CA PHE A 118 -15.44 10.37 31.92
C PHE A 118 -13.91 10.40 31.86
N LEU A 119 -13.36 11.19 30.94
CA LEU A 119 -11.92 11.34 30.75
C LEU A 119 -11.38 12.43 31.67
N SER A 120 -10.91 12.04 32.85
CA SER A 120 -10.56 12.97 33.92
C SER A 120 -9.28 13.79 33.68
N TYR A 121 -8.56 13.51 32.59
CA TYR A 121 -7.32 14.18 32.22
C TYR A 121 -7.52 15.32 31.22
N PHE A 122 -8.75 15.52 30.71
CA PHE A 122 -9.08 16.71 29.95
C PHE A 122 -8.94 17.96 30.82
N THR A 123 -8.35 19.02 30.26
CA THR A 123 -8.15 20.29 30.98
C THR A 123 -9.50 20.98 31.27
N GLU A 124 -9.49 21.99 32.14
CA GLU A 124 -10.71 22.81 32.36
C GLU A 124 -11.19 23.46 31.06
N GLU A 125 -10.27 23.84 30.17
CA GLU A 125 -10.54 24.39 28.83
C GLU A 125 -11.12 23.34 27.87
N ASP A 126 -10.61 22.11 27.87
CA ASP A 126 -11.19 20.98 27.10
C ASP A 126 -12.59 20.61 27.60
N ALA A 127 -12.80 20.69 28.92
CA ALA A 127 -14.08 20.39 29.56
C ALA A 127 -15.13 21.51 29.34
N GLU A 128 -14.71 22.79 29.31
CA GLU A 128 -15.54 23.92 28.89
C GLU A 128 -15.87 23.84 27.40
N THR A 129 -14.89 23.51 26.56
CA THR A 129 -15.10 23.25 25.12
C THR A 129 -16.11 22.12 24.91
N CYS A 130 -15.97 20.99 25.63
CA CYS A 130 -16.95 19.89 25.64
C CYS A 130 -18.37 20.33 26.05
N LYS A 131 -18.51 21.33 26.94
CA LYS A 131 -19.80 21.85 27.43
C LYS A 131 -20.44 22.87 26.47
N ASP A 132 -19.62 23.66 25.77
CA ASP A 132 -20.04 24.69 24.82
C ASP A 132 -20.28 24.14 23.39
N LEU A 133 -19.99 22.86 23.15
CA LEU A 133 -20.28 22.15 21.91
C LEU A 133 -21.79 22.04 21.66
N SER A 134 -22.34 23.05 20.99
CA SER A 134 -23.66 23.02 20.36
C SER A 134 -23.62 22.34 18.98
N ASP A 135 -24.80 21.93 18.48
CA ASP A 135 -24.94 21.30 17.15
C ASP A 135 -24.34 22.10 15.99
N SER A 136 -24.20 23.41 16.12
CA SER A 136 -23.67 24.30 15.09
C SER A 136 -22.13 24.47 15.12
N ASN A 137 -21.44 24.06 16.20
CA ASN A 137 -20.01 24.34 16.43
C ASN A 137 -19.15 23.06 16.62
N PHE A 138 -19.65 21.89 16.21
CA PHE A 138 -18.88 20.65 16.26
C PHE A 138 -17.87 20.60 15.11
N ASP A 139 -16.77 21.32 15.28
CA ASP A 139 -15.72 21.47 14.28
C ASP A 139 -14.73 20.29 14.34
N GLU A 140 -14.30 19.78 13.18
CA GLU A 140 -13.26 18.74 13.08
C GLU A 140 -11.99 19.16 13.83
N VAL A 141 -11.74 20.47 13.93
CA VAL A 141 -10.64 21.06 14.70
C VAL A 141 -10.71 20.70 16.19
N ILE A 142 -11.89 20.79 16.82
CA ILE A 142 -12.04 20.53 18.27
C ILE A 142 -11.84 19.05 18.58
N LEU A 143 -12.34 18.18 17.72
CA LEU A 143 -12.17 16.75 17.88
C LEU A 143 -10.74 16.29 17.66
N ASP A 144 -10.06 16.91 16.70
CA ASP A 144 -8.63 16.70 16.51
C ASP A 144 -7.84 17.15 17.74
N GLN A 145 -8.22 18.26 18.40
CA GLN A 145 -7.63 18.65 19.68
C GLN A 145 -7.86 17.60 20.78
N LEU A 146 -9.10 17.13 20.96
CA LEU A 146 -9.42 16.09 21.95
C LEU A 146 -8.71 14.76 21.66
N ARG A 147 -8.57 14.41 20.37
CA ARG A 147 -7.78 13.25 19.92
C ARG A 147 -6.33 13.41 20.33
N GLU A 148 -5.72 14.56 20.04
CA GLU A 148 -4.32 14.82 20.40
C GLU A 148 -4.11 14.84 21.93
N ALA A 149 -5.02 15.45 22.70
CA ALA A 149 -4.98 15.41 24.16
C ALA A 149 -5.02 13.97 24.69
N THR A 150 -5.90 13.12 24.14
CA THR A 150 -5.97 11.71 24.48
C THR A 150 -4.69 10.96 24.10
N ARG A 151 -4.12 11.24 22.92
CA ARG A 151 -2.85 10.65 22.48
C ARG A 151 -1.70 11.03 23.41
N GLU A 152 -1.61 12.29 23.84
CA GLU A 152 -0.59 12.76 24.80
C GLU A 152 -0.75 12.09 26.17
N PHE A 153 -1.99 11.92 26.66
CA PHE A 153 -2.25 11.12 27.86
C PHE A 153 -1.71 9.69 27.72
N LEU A 154 -2.02 9.01 26.60
CA LEU A 154 -1.58 7.63 26.36
C LEU A 154 -0.05 7.50 26.25
N LYS A 155 0.64 8.49 25.67
CA LYS A 155 2.10 8.56 25.59
C LYS A 155 2.81 8.64 26.95
N GLY A 156 2.12 9.17 27.97
CA GLY A 156 2.69 9.37 29.29
C GLY A 156 2.73 8.09 30.14
N ARG A 157 1.96 8.11 31.23
CA ARG A 157 1.91 7.01 32.20
C ARG A 157 1.42 5.67 31.61
N PRO A 158 0.36 5.61 30.79
CA PRO A 158 -0.15 4.35 30.24
C PRO A 158 0.91 3.61 29.43
N PHE A 159 1.62 4.31 28.54
CA PHE A 159 2.71 3.73 27.76
C PHE A 159 3.87 3.26 28.65
N SER A 160 4.26 4.05 29.66
CA SER A 160 5.33 3.67 30.60
C SER A 160 5.00 2.41 31.40
N GLU A 161 3.74 2.19 31.76
CA GLU A 161 3.26 0.98 32.43
C GLU A 161 3.17 -0.20 31.45
N TYR A 162 2.73 0.03 30.21
CA TYR A 162 2.72 -0.97 29.14
C TYR A 162 4.11 -1.57 28.91
N LEU A 163 5.16 -0.75 28.84
CA LEU A 163 6.54 -1.20 28.64
C LEU A 163 7.04 -2.15 29.75
N LYS A 164 6.43 -2.11 30.94
CA LYS A 164 6.75 -2.98 32.08
C LYS A 164 5.81 -4.19 32.19
N SER A 165 4.79 -4.26 31.33
CA SER A 165 3.73 -5.27 31.39
C SER A 165 4.09 -6.55 30.64
N GLN A 166 3.33 -7.62 30.91
CA GLN A 166 3.40 -8.87 30.16
C GLN A 166 3.01 -8.71 28.68
N PHE A 167 2.19 -7.70 28.34
CA PHE A 167 1.78 -7.42 26.96
C PHE A 167 2.98 -6.95 26.12
N PHE A 168 3.84 -6.10 26.68
CA PHE A 168 5.06 -5.69 25.99
C PHE A 168 6.08 -6.84 25.90
N TYR A 169 6.21 -7.66 26.95
CA TYR A 169 7.01 -8.88 26.85
C TYR A 169 6.52 -9.78 25.71
N ARG A 170 5.20 -9.93 25.57
CA ARG A 170 4.59 -10.68 24.47
C ARG A 170 4.85 -10.04 23.11
N PHE A 171 4.78 -8.71 23.00
CA PHE A 171 5.16 -7.98 21.79
C PHE A 171 6.61 -8.30 21.38
N LEU A 172 7.55 -8.32 22.32
CA LEU A 172 8.95 -8.68 22.03
C LEU A 172 9.08 -10.11 21.47
N GLN A 173 8.24 -11.06 21.93
CA GLN A 173 8.24 -12.42 21.37
C GLN A 173 7.78 -12.43 19.92
N TRP A 174 6.78 -11.60 19.57
CA TRP A 174 6.34 -11.41 18.19
C TRP A 174 7.43 -10.77 17.33
N LYS A 175 8.17 -9.78 17.85
CA LYS A 175 9.31 -9.17 17.14
C LYS A 175 10.45 -10.16 16.89
N GLU A 176 10.73 -11.07 17.83
CA GLU A 176 11.70 -12.14 17.57
C GLU A 176 11.18 -13.14 16.52
N TYR A 177 9.87 -13.41 16.47
CA TYR A 177 9.28 -14.27 15.45
C TYR A 177 9.30 -13.63 14.05
N GLU A 178 9.07 -12.32 13.97
CA GLU A 178 9.16 -11.51 12.74
C GLU A 178 10.57 -11.55 12.14
N ARG A 179 11.62 -11.52 12.99
CA ARG A 179 13.04 -11.50 12.58
C ARG A 179 13.59 -12.83 12.09
N GLN A 180 12.76 -13.88 12.05
CA GLN A 180 13.21 -15.17 11.54
C GLN A 180 13.69 -15.05 10.08
N LYS A 181 14.70 -15.84 9.73
CA LYS A 181 15.25 -15.82 8.37
C LYS A 181 14.21 -16.29 7.35
N ILE A 182 13.86 -15.41 6.41
CA ILE A 182 12.95 -15.73 5.30
C ILE A 182 13.73 -16.36 4.14
N THR A 183 13.17 -17.43 3.58
CA THR A 183 13.72 -18.16 2.42
C THR A 183 12.57 -18.62 1.52
N ASP A 184 12.91 -19.11 0.32
CA ASP A 184 11.96 -19.73 -0.61
C ASP A 184 11.12 -20.86 0.04
N LYS A 185 11.66 -21.57 1.02
CA LYS A 185 10.94 -22.60 1.78
C LYS A 185 9.73 -22.09 2.55
N TYR A 186 9.62 -20.79 2.78
CA TYR A 186 8.49 -20.17 3.48
C TYR A 186 7.22 -20.07 2.63
N PHE A 187 7.34 -20.26 1.31
CA PHE A 187 6.28 -20.04 0.34
C PHE A 187 5.94 -21.31 -0.46
N TYR A 188 4.67 -21.48 -0.80
CA TYR A 188 4.25 -22.27 -1.96
C TYR A 188 4.20 -21.34 -3.17
N GLU A 189 4.67 -21.83 -4.31
CA GLU A 189 4.64 -21.10 -5.57
C GLU A 189 3.58 -21.68 -6.50
N PHE A 190 2.91 -20.80 -7.24
CA PHE A 190 1.85 -21.12 -8.17
C PHE A 190 2.21 -20.62 -9.57
N ARG A 191 1.28 -19.96 -10.26
CA ARG A 191 1.46 -19.53 -11.64
C ARG A 191 2.27 -18.24 -11.79
N THR A 192 2.91 -18.08 -12.93
CA THR A 192 3.43 -16.79 -13.40
C THR A 192 2.27 -15.86 -13.76
N LEU A 193 2.38 -14.61 -13.30
CA LEU A 193 1.43 -13.51 -13.51
C LEU A 193 1.95 -12.53 -14.57
N GLY A 194 3.27 -12.38 -14.68
CA GLY A 194 3.91 -11.49 -15.66
C GLY A 194 5.41 -11.75 -15.81
N LYS A 195 5.99 -11.33 -16.93
CA LYS A 195 7.45 -11.27 -17.13
C LYS A 195 7.92 -9.84 -17.35
N GLY A 196 9.03 -9.48 -16.72
CA GLY A 196 9.63 -8.15 -16.77
C GLY A 196 11.07 -8.14 -17.29
N GLY A 197 11.69 -6.96 -17.25
CA GLY A 197 13.04 -6.72 -17.78
C GLY A 197 14.16 -7.48 -17.08
N PHE A 198 13.95 -7.89 -15.82
CA PHE A 198 14.95 -8.56 -14.97
C PHE A 198 14.54 -9.94 -14.48
N GLY A 199 13.32 -10.39 -14.79
CA GLY A 199 12.82 -11.69 -14.35
C GLY A 199 11.31 -11.79 -14.50
N GLU A 200 10.64 -12.37 -13.53
CA GLU A 200 9.21 -12.68 -13.59
C GLU A 200 8.49 -12.37 -12.28
N VAL A 201 7.16 -12.34 -12.35
CA VAL A 201 6.27 -12.20 -11.20
C VAL A 201 5.40 -13.44 -11.15
N CYS A 202 5.36 -14.13 -10.01
CA CYS A 202 4.54 -15.32 -9.79
C CYS A 202 3.64 -15.15 -8.56
N ALA A 203 2.53 -15.87 -8.52
CA ALA A 203 1.71 -15.95 -7.31
C ALA A 203 2.38 -16.90 -6.30
N VAL A 204 2.43 -16.48 -5.04
CA VAL A 204 2.95 -17.28 -3.93
C VAL A 204 1.99 -17.27 -2.74
N GLN A 205 2.06 -18.29 -1.90
CA GLN A 205 1.30 -18.38 -0.65
C GLN A 205 2.24 -18.64 0.52
N VAL A 206 2.12 -17.85 1.59
CA VAL A 206 2.84 -18.14 2.84
C VAL A 206 2.28 -19.42 3.45
N LYS A 207 3.15 -20.41 3.69
CA LYS A 207 2.71 -21.77 4.10
C LYS A 207 1.95 -21.80 5.42
N HIS A 208 2.32 -20.94 6.36
CA HIS A 208 1.77 -20.96 7.71
C HIS A 208 0.51 -20.09 7.83
N THR A 209 0.44 -18.94 7.16
CA THR A 209 -0.71 -18.03 7.24
C THR A 209 -1.77 -18.32 6.18
N GLY A 210 -1.38 -18.94 5.06
CA GLY A 210 -2.23 -19.09 3.88
C GLY A 210 -2.36 -17.80 3.05
N GLN A 211 -1.69 -16.71 3.46
CA GLN A 211 -1.78 -15.43 2.78
C GLN A 211 -1.19 -15.51 1.38
N MET A 212 -1.95 -15.04 0.39
CA MET A 212 -1.53 -14.96 -1.00
C MET A 212 -0.81 -13.64 -1.27
N TYR A 213 0.27 -13.70 -2.05
CA TYR A 213 1.08 -12.57 -2.48
C TYR A 213 1.53 -12.75 -3.94
N ALA A 214 2.03 -11.67 -4.53
CA ALA A 214 2.85 -11.72 -5.74
C ALA A 214 4.33 -11.72 -5.35
N CYS A 215 5.16 -12.53 -6.02
CA CYS A 215 6.60 -12.55 -5.84
C CYS A 215 7.29 -12.10 -7.13
N LYS A 216 7.84 -10.89 -7.13
CA LYS A 216 8.72 -10.37 -8.18
C LYS A 216 10.12 -10.96 -7.98
N LYS A 217 10.48 -11.89 -8.85
CA LYS A 217 11.77 -12.58 -8.88
C LYS A 217 12.68 -11.90 -9.90
N LEU A 218 13.78 -11.34 -9.43
CA LEU A 218 14.81 -10.71 -10.24
C LEU A 218 15.98 -11.70 -10.38
N ASP A 219 16.29 -12.13 -11.60
CA ASP A 219 17.42 -13.03 -11.85
C ASP A 219 18.74 -12.29 -11.59
N LYS A 220 19.56 -12.82 -10.67
CA LYS A 220 20.80 -12.18 -10.21
C LYS A 220 21.77 -11.94 -11.36
N ARG A 221 21.85 -12.86 -12.33
CA ARG A 221 22.79 -12.76 -13.46
C ARG A 221 22.34 -11.72 -14.46
N ARG A 222 21.04 -11.67 -14.75
CA ARG A 222 20.40 -10.68 -15.62
C ARG A 222 20.49 -9.29 -15.03
N LEU A 223 20.35 -9.17 -13.71
CA LEU A 223 20.51 -7.92 -13.00
C LEU A 223 21.93 -7.37 -13.15
N LYS A 224 22.95 -8.20 -12.87
CA LYS A 224 24.38 -7.83 -13.03
C LYS A 224 24.73 -7.48 -14.47
N LYS A 225 24.33 -8.30 -15.44
CA LYS A 225 24.60 -8.07 -16.86
C LYS A 225 24.04 -6.72 -17.37
N LYS A 226 22.92 -6.26 -16.81
CA LYS A 226 22.22 -5.04 -17.23
C LYS A 226 22.50 -3.83 -16.35
N GLY A 227 23.30 -3.95 -15.29
CA GLY A 227 23.55 -2.86 -14.34
C GLY A 227 22.28 -2.44 -13.55
N GLY A 228 21.38 -3.39 -13.27
CA GLY A 228 20.08 -3.14 -12.65
C GLY A 228 20.09 -3.10 -11.12
N GLU A 229 21.23 -3.32 -10.47
CA GLU A 229 21.36 -3.52 -9.02
C GLU A 229 20.86 -2.31 -8.23
N ARG A 230 21.24 -1.10 -8.65
CA ARG A 230 20.79 0.15 -8.02
C ARG A 230 19.28 0.32 -8.14
N MET A 231 18.70 -0.02 -9.30
CA MET A 231 17.27 0.09 -9.56
C MET A 231 16.47 -0.85 -8.63
N ALA A 232 16.91 -2.11 -8.53
CA ALA A 232 16.31 -3.10 -7.65
C ALA A 232 16.41 -2.70 -6.16
N LEU A 233 17.56 -2.13 -5.75
CA LEU A 233 17.74 -1.67 -4.37
C LEU A 233 16.83 -0.49 -4.04
N VAL A 234 16.72 0.49 -4.95
CA VAL A 234 15.84 1.67 -4.78
C VAL A 234 14.39 1.24 -4.70
N GLU A 235 13.93 0.36 -5.61
CA GLU A 235 12.56 -0.16 -5.57
C GLU A 235 12.27 -0.82 -4.22
N LYS A 236 13.17 -1.69 -3.76
CA LYS A 236 13.06 -2.37 -2.48
C LYS A 236 13.00 -1.39 -1.30
N GLN A 237 13.93 -0.43 -1.25
CA GLN A 237 14.02 0.54 -0.14
C GLN A 237 12.80 1.46 -0.05
N ILE A 238 12.25 1.87 -1.20
CA ILE A 238 11.03 2.67 -1.24
C ILE A 238 9.84 1.83 -0.76
N LEU A 239 9.68 0.61 -1.29
CA LEU A 239 8.58 -0.28 -0.93
C LEU A 239 8.58 -0.72 0.55
N GLU A 240 9.74 -0.75 1.20
CA GLU A 240 9.82 -1.00 2.65
C GLU A 240 9.29 0.15 3.51
N LYS A 241 9.44 1.39 3.02
CA LYS A 241 9.04 2.60 3.75
C LYS A 241 7.58 2.94 3.51
N VAL A 242 7.09 2.69 2.30
CA VAL A 242 5.73 3.03 1.89
C VAL A 242 4.73 2.10 2.57
N ASN A 243 3.67 2.68 3.13
CA ASN A 243 2.53 1.95 3.66
C ASN A 243 1.24 2.67 3.24
N SER A 244 0.64 2.22 2.13
CA SER A 244 -0.51 2.89 1.53
C SER A 244 -1.50 1.89 0.93
N LEU A 245 -2.79 2.21 0.98
CA LEU A 245 -3.83 1.44 0.28
C LEU A 245 -3.76 1.59 -1.25
N PHE A 246 -3.05 2.61 -1.76
CA PHE A 246 -3.00 2.96 -3.18
C PHE A 246 -1.64 2.68 -3.82
N ILE A 247 -0.75 2.01 -3.09
CA ILE A 247 0.57 1.55 -3.57
C ILE A 247 0.69 0.08 -3.16
N VAL A 248 1.31 -0.74 -3.99
CA VAL A 248 1.60 -2.13 -3.62
C VAL A 248 2.56 -2.14 -2.42
N ASN A 249 2.19 -2.85 -1.35
CA ASN A 249 3.05 -2.94 -0.18
C ASN A 249 3.96 -4.17 -0.28
N LEU A 250 5.18 -4.05 0.25
CA LEU A 250 6.12 -5.15 0.38
C LEU A 250 5.93 -5.85 1.71
N ALA A 251 5.74 -7.16 1.68
CA ALA A 251 5.65 -8.01 2.87
C ALA A 251 6.99 -8.68 3.20
N TYR A 252 7.75 -9.09 2.17
CA TYR A 252 9.04 -9.75 2.37
C TYR A 252 10.07 -9.41 1.28
N ALA A 253 11.33 -9.28 1.67
CA ALA A 253 12.47 -9.23 0.75
C ALA A 253 13.52 -10.28 1.13
N TYR A 254 13.83 -11.19 0.22
CA TYR A 254 14.82 -12.25 0.44
C TYR A 254 15.59 -12.57 -0.84
N ASN A 255 16.68 -13.31 -0.71
CA ASN A 255 17.39 -13.87 -1.85
C ASN A 255 17.42 -15.40 -1.79
N SER A 256 17.38 -16.02 -2.96
CA SER A 256 17.59 -17.45 -3.17
C SER A 256 18.91 -17.69 -3.91
N ARG A 257 19.14 -18.93 -4.35
CA ARG A 257 20.32 -19.27 -5.15
C ARG A 257 20.45 -18.42 -6.42
N HIS A 258 19.34 -18.17 -7.11
CA HIS A 258 19.32 -17.53 -8.44
C HIS A 258 18.63 -16.17 -8.47
N HIS A 259 17.77 -15.87 -7.48
CA HIS A 259 16.88 -14.71 -7.54
C HIS A 259 17.02 -13.80 -6.32
N LEU A 260 16.78 -12.51 -6.54
CA LEU A 260 16.32 -11.58 -5.51
C LEU A 260 14.79 -11.52 -5.58
N CYS A 261 14.11 -11.62 -4.45
CA CYS A 261 12.66 -11.78 -4.40
C CYS A 261 12.04 -10.65 -3.57
N LEU A 262 11.07 -9.95 -4.17
CA LEU A 262 10.17 -9.02 -3.50
C LEU A 262 8.78 -9.66 -3.44
N VAL A 263 8.29 -9.94 -2.24
CA VAL A 263 6.95 -10.50 -2.01
C VAL A 263 6.03 -9.36 -1.60
N MET A 264 5.05 -9.06 -2.43
CA MET A 264 4.21 -7.87 -2.38
C MET A 264 2.73 -8.20 -2.57
N ASP A 265 1.86 -7.22 -2.30
CA ASP A 265 0.41 -7.32 -2.49
C ASP A 265 0.04 -8.02 -3.81
N LEU A 266 -0.85 -9.03 -3.74
CA LEU A 266 -1.34 -9.74 -4.92
C LEU A 266 -2.49 -8.97 -5.58
N MET A 267 -2.25 -8.50 -6.80
CA MET A 267 -3.21 -7.72 -7.58
C MET A 267 -3.89 -8.61 -8.63
N THR A 268 -5.05 -9.17 -8.29
CA THR A 268 -5.72 -10.23 -9.08
C THR A 268 -6.58 -9.72 -10.24
N GLY A 269 -6.85 -8.41 -10.30
CA GLY A 269 -7.71 -7.77 -11.28
C GLY A 269 -7.01 -7.33 -12.58
N GLY A 270 -5.72 -7.60 -12.73
CA GLY A 270 -4.91 -7.19 -13.89
C GLY A 270 -4.53 -5.70 -13.86
N ASP A 271 -3.78 -5.27 -14.88
CA ASP A 271 -3.33 -3.87 -15.05
C ASP A 271 -4.34 -3.00 -15.83
N LEU A 272 -4.34 -1.68 -15.62
CA LEU A 272 -5.27 -0.78 -16.29
C LEU A 272 -5.09 -0.78 -17.82
N ARG A 273 -3.91 -1.08 -18.36
CA ARG A 273 -3.74 -1.20 -19.81
C ARG A 273 -4.62 -2.33 -20.36
N PHE A 274 -4.64 -3.50 -19.71
CA PHE A 274 -5.57 -4.58 -20.06
C PHE A 274 -7.04 -4.09 -20.00
N HIS A 275 -7.40 -3.34 -18.96
CA HIS A 275 -8.75 -2.76 -18.83
C HIS A 275 -9.12 -1.79 -19.96
N ILE A 276 -8.16 -1.02 -20.46
CA ILE A 276 -8.39 -0.03 -21.53
C ILE A 276 -8.54 -0.70 -22.89
N TYR A 277 -7.71 -1.71 -23.19
CA TYR A 277 -7.55 -2.20 -24.56
C TYR A 277 -8.14 -3.58 -24.83
N ASP A 278 -8.18 -4.42 -23.80
CA ASP A 278 -8.41 -5.85 -23.94
C ASP A 278 -9.70 -6.30 -23.19
N LEU A 279 -10.13 -5.55 -22.16
CA LEU A 279 -11.39 -5.81 -21.45
C LEU A 279 -12.60 -5.16 -22.12
N GLY A 280 -13.27 -5.92 -23.00
CA GLY A 280 -14.52 -5.49 -23.62
C GLY A 280 -14.31 -4.40 -24.68
N LYS A 281 -15.11 -3.33 -24.64
CA LYS A 281 -14.96 -2.20 -25.57
C LYS A 281 -13.80 -1.32 -25.12
N ARG A 282 -12.96 -0.88 -26.07
CA ARG A 282 -11.85 0.04 -25.79
C ARG A 282 -12.28 1.28 -25.02
N GLY A 283 -11.46 1.65 -24.04
CA GLY A 283 -11.69 2.72 -23.09
C GLY A 283 -12.42 2.21 -21.84
N ILE A 284 -12.48 3.06 -20.80
CA ILE A 284 -13.09 2.73 -19.51
C ILE A 284 -14.31 3.63 -19.29
N ARG A 285 -15.36 3.08 -18.66
CA ARG A 285 -16.56 3.84 -18.28
C ARG A 285 -16.19 4.96 -17.30
N MET A 286 -16.77 6.15 -17.45
CA MET A 286 -16.38 7.34 -16.68
C MET A 286 -16.42 7.16 -15.16
N GLU A 287 -17.43 6.47 -14.63
CA GLU A 287 -17.52 6.12 -13.20
C GLU A 287 -16.24 5.42 -12.67
N ARG A 288 -15.67 4.50 -13.48
CA ARG A 288 -14.43 3.80 -13.17
C ARG A 288 -13.21 4.70 -13.35
N VAL A 289 -13.21 5.55 -14.39
CA VAL A 289 -12.13 6.52 -14.63
C VAL A 289 -12.00 7.46 -13.44
N VAL A 290 -13.11 8.05 -12.96
CA VAL A 290 -13.13 8.94 -11.80
C VAL A 290 -12.61 8.21 -10.55
N TYR A 291 -13.14 7.00 -10.29
CA TYR A 291 -12.76 6.18 -9.14
C TYR A 291 -11.26 5.81 -9.12
N TYR A 292 -10.72 5.29 -10.22
CA TYR A 292 -9.29 4.95 -10.31
C TYR A 292 -8.41 6.18 -10.26
N THR A 293 -8.81 7.28 -10.90
CA THR A 293 -8.05 8.54 -10.85
C THR A 293 -7.95 9.07 -9.43
N ALA A 294 -9.03 9.02 -8.65
CA ALA A 294 -9.02 9.44 -7.26
C ALA A 294 -8.02 8.63 -6.42
N GLN A 295 -7.98 7.31 -6.61
CA GLN A 295 -7.03 6.42 -5.93
C GLN A 295 -5.58 6.66 -6.36
N ILE A 296 -5.34 6.86 -7.66
CA ILE A 296 -4.01 7.19 -8.19
C ILE A 296 -3.52 8.51 -7.59
N ILE A 297 -4.37 9.54 -7.50
CA ILE A 297 -4.01 10.81 -6.85
C ILE A 297 -3.64 10.60 -5.39
N SER A 298 -4.43 9.87 -4.60
CA SER A 298 -4.10 9.58 -3.21
C SER A 298 -2.77 8.80 -3.08
N GLY A 299 -2.49 7.88 -4.01
CA GLY A 299 -1.19 7.19 -4.09
C GLY A 299 -0.01 8.13 -4.42
N LEU A 300 -0.16 9.01 -5.40
CA LEU A 300 0.85 10.00 -5.77
C LEU A 300 1.11 11.00 -4.63
N LEU A 301 0.07 11.53 -4.00
CA LEU A 301 0.18 12.42 -2.85
C LEU A 301 0.92 11.74 -1.69
N HIS A 302 0.65 10.46 -1.43
CA HIS A 302 1.38 9.70 -0.41
C HIS A 302 2.89 9.63 -0.72
N LEU A 303 3.27 9.30 -1.96
CA LEU A 303 4.69 9.31 -2.37
C LEU A 303 5.30 10.71 -2.25
N HIS A 304 4.59 11.75 -2.71
CA HIS A 304 5.08 13.13 -2.72
C HIS A 304 5.33 13.65 -1.30
N ASN A 305 4.42 13.34 -0.36
CA ASN A 305 4.55 13.65 1.07
C ASN A 305 5.79 12.99 1.70
N MET A 306 6.19 11.83 1.19
CA MET A 306 7.43 11.14 1.60
C MET A 306 8.68 11.63 0.86
N GLY A 307 8.58 12.68 0.02
CA GLY A 307 9.72 13.16 -0.75
C GLY A 307 10.01 12.34 -2.02
N ILE A 308 9.15 11.40 -2.39
CA ILE A 308 9.38 10.46 -3.49
C ILE A 308 8.68 10.94 -4.76
N VAL A 309 9.40 10.93 -5.89
CA VAL A 309 8.84 11.17 -7.23
C VAL A 309 8.73 9.83 -7.94
N TYR A 310 7.56 9.51 -8.50
CA TYR A 310 7.29 8.18 -9.05
C TYR A 310 7.91 7.96 -10.44
N ARG A 311 7.77 8.94 -11.35
CA ARG A 311 8.37 9.03 -12.69
C ARG A 311 7.95 7.99 -13.73
N ASP A 312 7.09 7.03 -13.40
CA ASP A 312 6.59 6.03 -14.37
C ASP A 312 5.09 5.76 -14.20
N MET A 313 4.31 6.81 -13.98
CA MET A 313 2.84 6.71 -13.98
C MET A 313 2.32 6.45 -15.40
N LYS A 314 1.69 5.28 -15.58
CA LYS A 314 1.03 4.82 -16.81
C LYS A 314 0.07 3.68 -16.48
N PRO A 315 -0.94 3.38 -17.33
CA PRO A 315 -1.91 2.32 -17.06
C PRO A 315 -1.31 0.92 -16.81
N GLU A 316 -0.17 0.59 -17.42
CA GLU A 316 0.52 -0.69 -17.19
C GLU A 316 0.97 -0.89 -15.73
N ASN A 317 1.28 0.21 -15.03
CA ASN A 317 1.80 0.16 -13.67
C ASN A 317 0.71 0.38 -12.62
N VAL A 318 -0.56 0.49 -13.02
CA VAL A 318 -1.70 0.56 -12.10
C VAL A 318 -2.42 -0.79 -12.13
N LEU A 319 -2.37 -1.49 -11.00
CA LEU A 319 -2.89 -2.85 -10.87
C LEU A 319 -4.17 -2.86 -10.03
N LEU A 320 -5.11 -3.76 -10.32
CA LEU A 320 -6.35 -3.91 -9.55
C LEU A 320 -6.29 -5.13 -8.63
N ASP A 321 -6.82 -4.99 -7.42
CA ASP A 321 -6.96 -6.10 -6.47
C ASP A 321 -8.31 -6.83 -6.65
N GLY A 322 -8.53 -7.88 -5.85
CA GLY A 322 -9.75 -8.68 -5.87
C GLY A 322 -11.02 -7.94 -5.44
N LYS A 323 -10.90 -6.75 -4.85
CA LYS A 323 -12.02 -5.87 -4.48
C LYS A 323 -12.27 -4.78 -5.52
N GLY A 324 -11.46 -4.71 -6.58
CA GLY A 324 -11.57 -3.70 -7.62
C GLY A 324 -10.89 -2.36 -7.28
N GLN A 325 -10.11 -2.30 -6.19
CA GLN A 325 -9.30 -1.13 -5.86
C GLN A 325 -7.98 -1.18 -6.65
N CYS A 326 -7.49 -0.03 -7.09
CA CYS A 326 -6.26 0.08 -7.86
C CYS A 326 -5.09 0.57 -7.00
N ARG A 327 -3.87 0.15 -7.37
CA ARG A 327 -2.63 0.54 -6.71
C ARG A 327 -1.53 0.81 -7.71
N LEU A 328 -0.68 1.78 -7.40
CA LEU A 328 0.57 2.03 -8.10
C LEU A 328 1.56 0.89 -7.80
N SER A 329 2.29 0.46 -8.84
CA SER A 329 3.28 -0.61 -8.79
C SER A 329 4.57 -0.24 -9.54
N ASP A 330 5.58 -1.10 -9.51
CA ASP A 330 6.87 -0.91 -10.20
C ASP A 330 7.57 0.44 -9.89
N LEU A 331 8.12 0.54 -8.68
CA LEU A 331 8.83 1.75 -8.20
C LEU A 331 10.30 1.81 -8.66
N GLY A 332 10.69 1.02 -9.66
CA GLY A 332 12.08 0.94 -10.14
C GLY A 332 12.66 2.26 -10.66
N LEU A 333 11.81 3.14 -11.20
CA LEU A 333 12.22 4.48 -11.66
C LEU A 333 12.00 5.57 -10.62
N ALA A 334 11.40 5.27 -9.46
CA ALA A 334 11.13 6.26 -8.44
C ALA A 334 12.42 6.79 -7.80
N VAL A 335 12.38 8.01 -7.27
CA VAL A 335 13.51 8.63 -6.56
C VAL A 335 13.04 9.36 -5.33
N GLU A 336 13.74 9.13 -4.21
CA GLU A 336 13.56 9.88 -2.97
C GLU A 336 14.45 11.15 -3.02
N LEU A 337 13.83 12.31 -2.83
CA LEU A 337 14.48 13.62 -2.91
C LEU A 337 14.35 14.35 -1.56
N SER A 338 15.48 14.80 -1.02
CA SER A 338 15.50 15.66 0.17
C SER A 338 14.72 16.97 -0.09
N LYS A 339 14.25 17.62 0.98
CA LYS A 339 13.52 18.90 0.90
C LYS A 339 14.30 19.93 0.05
N GLY A 340 13.64 20.51 -0.94
CA GLY A 340 14.21 21.52 -1.85
C GLY A 340 15.08 20.97 -2.99
N LYS A 341 15.45 19.68 -2.99
CA LYS A 341 16.25 19.09 -4.08
C LYS A 341 15.37 18.79 -5.30
N MET A 342 15.97 18.96 -6.48
CA MET A 342 15.39 18.65 -7.79
C MET A 342 16.34 17.73 -8.57
N ILE A 343 15.84 17.09 -9.63
CA ILE A 343 16.60 16.17 -10.48
C ILE A 343 16.40 16.52 -11.96
N CYS A 344 17.37 16.23 -12.82
CA CYS A 344 17.31 16.48 -14.27
C CYS A 344 17.43 15.19 -15.13
N GLN A 345 17.43 14.01 -14.50
CA GLN A 345 17.61 12.74 -15.19
C GLN A 345 16.41 12.46 -16.10
N LYS A 346 16.68 12.15 -17.38
CA LYS A 346 15.65 11.66 -18.31
C LYS A 346 15.28 10.21 -17.99
N ALA A 347 14.10 10.00 -17.43
CA ALA A 347 13.55 8.68 -17.08
C ALA A 347 12.03 8.70 -17.24
N GLY A 348 11.45 7.55 -17.60
CA GLY A 348 10.02 7.37 -17.84
C GLY A 348 9.73 6.78 -19.21
N THR A 349 8.44 6.57 -19.49
CA THR A 349 7.98 5.94 -20.73
C THR A 349 7.63 6.98 -21.80
N THR A 350 8.09 6.78 -23.06
CA THR A 350 7.77 7.67 -24.18
C THR A 350 6.26 7.83 -24.35
N GLY A 351 5.78 9.07 -24.46
CA GLY A 351 4.36 9.42 -24.51
C GLY A 351 3.78 9.84 -23.16
N TYR A 352 4.40 9.45 -22.04
CA TYR A 352 4.04 9.89 -20.69
C TYR A 352 5.05 10.87 -20.10
N MET A 353 6.30 10.90 -20.59
CA MET A 353 7.31 11.85 -20.11
C MET A 353 6.85 13.31 -20.30
N ALA A 354 6.96 14.09 -19.22
CA ALA A 354 6.60 15.50 -19.21
C ALA A 354 7.57 16.37 -20.03
N PRO A 355 7.13 17.55 -20.51
CA PRO A 355 7.96 18.46 -21.31
C PRO A 355 9.30 18.80 -20.66
N GLU A 356 9.33 19.05 -19.35
CA GLU A 356 10.57 19.37 -18.62
C GLU A 356 11.54 18.19 -18.57
N VAL A 357 11.05 16.93 -18.57
CA VAL A 357 11.89 15.73 -18.65
C VAL A 357 12.51 15.60 -20.04
N LEU A 358 11.70 15.86 -21.08
CA LEU A 358 12.12 15.78 -22.48
C LEU A 358 13.16 16.85 -22.82
N LYS A 359 13.02 18.04 -22.23
CA LYS A 359 13.98 19.15 -22.33
C LYS A 359 15.19 19.03 -21.40
N GLN A 360 15.23 18.00 -20.54
CA GLN A 360 16.25 17.81 -19.51
C GLN A 360 16.38 18.99 -18.52
N GLU A 361 15.27 19.64 -18.23
CA GLU A 361 15.14 20.66 -17.20
C GLU A 361 15.07 20.00 -15.81
N TYR A 362 15.34 20.77 -14.76
CA TYR A 362 15.18 20.28 -13.39
C TYR A 362 13.71 20.17 -13.02
N TYR A 363 13.34 19.05 -12.41
CA TYR A 363 11.97 18.76 -12.00
C TYR A 363 11.89 18.09 -10.63
N ARG A 364 10.65 17.99 -10.13
CA ARG A 364 10.28 17.24 -8.93
C ARG A 364 8.97 16.49 -9.18
N TYR A 365 7.92 16.76 -8.41
CA TYR A 365 6.63 16.07 -8.49
C TYR A 365 5.81 16.37 -9.76
N SER A 366 6.14 17.45 -10.48
CA SER A 366 5.40 17.94 -11.65
C SER A 366 5.22 16.88 -12.75
N VAL A 367 6.19 15.97 -12.88
CA VAL A 367 6.22 14.94 -13.92
C VAL A 367 5.17 13.86 -13.70
N ASP A 368 4.81 13.59 -12.45
CA ASP A 368 3.80 12.60 -12.09
C ASP A 368 2.40 13.11 -12.44
N TRP A 369 2.14 14.41 -12.20
CA TRP A 369 0.89 15.07 -12.58
C TRP A 369 0.67 15.11 -14.08
N TRP A 370 1.71 15.38 -14.85
CA TRP A 370 1.64 15.31 -16.31
C TRP A 370 1.30 13.88 -16.77
N SER A 371 2.02 12.89 -16.25
CA SER A 371 1.84 11.48 -16.61
C SER A 371 0.44 10.97 -16.23
N LEU A 372 -0.12 11.45 -15.12
CA LEU A 372 -1.51 11.23 -14.74
C LEU A 372 -2.48 11.84 -15.76
N GLY A 373 -2.26 13.08 -16.21
CA GLY A 373 -3.06 13.70 -17.28
C GLY A 373 -3.09 12.87 -18.56
N CYS A 374 -1.94 12.33 -18.98
CA CYS A 374 -1.85 11.39 -20.10
C CYS A 374 -2.66 10.11 -19.83
N SER A 375 -2.56 9.57 -18.61
CA SER A 375 -3.25 8.32 -18.24
C SER A 375 -4.77 8.48 -18.16
N ILE A 376 -5.28 9.60 -17.64
CA ILE A 376 -6.73 9.90 -17.64
C ILE A 376 -7.22 9.99 -19.09
N TYR A 377 -6.49 10.70 -19.95
CA TYR A 377 -6.84 10.80 -21.36
C TYR A 377 -6.92 9.42 -22.03
N GLU A 378 -5.93 8.55 -21.77
CA GLU A 378 -5.90 7.21 -22.33
C GLU A 378 -7.00 6.30 -21.80
N MET A 379 -7.33 6.40 -20.51
CA MET A 379 -8.48 5.67 -19.94
C MET A 379 -9.78 6.04 -20.65
N VAL A 380 -9.96 7.29 -21.07
CA VAL A 380 -11.17 7.77 -21.74
C VAL A 380 -11.17 7.46 -23.24
N ALA A 381 -10.07 7.75 -23.94
CA ALA A 381 -10.00 7.72 -25.40
C ALA A 381 -9.37 6.44 -25.98
N ALA A 382 -8.77 5.59 -25.13
CA ALA A 382 -7.99 4.42 -25.55
C ALA A 382 -6.91 4.75 -26.59
N ARG A 383 -6.24 5.88 -26.39
CA ARG A 383 -5.04 6.36 -27.09
C ARG A 383 -4.38 7.44 -26.24
N LEU A 384 -3.12 7.75 -26.50
CA LEU A 384 -2.43 8.85 -25.80
C LEU A 384 -2.84 10.21 -26.37
N PRO A 385 -2.60 11.31 -25.63
CA PRO A 385 -2.88 12.67 -26.12
C PRO A 385 -2.13 13.04 -27.40
N PHE A 386 -0.88 12.59 -27.54
CA PHE A 386 0.05 12.97 -28.62
C PHE A 386 0.48 11.79 -29.51
N ARG A 387 -0.12 10.61 -29.31
CA ARG A 387 0.20 9.39 -30.07
C ARG A 387 -1.03 8.49 -30.18
N ASP A 388 -1.36 8.08 -31.39
CA ASP A 388 -2.48 7.19 -31.63
C ASP A 388 -2.17 5.73 -31.23
N PHE A 389 -3.23 4.97 -30.93
CA PHE A 389 -3.09 3.57 -30.58
C PHE A 389 -2.50 2.77 -31.74
N ARG A 390 -1.37 2.08 -31.48
CA ARG A 390 -0.57 1.32 -32.47
C ARG A 390 0.05 2.18 -33.59
N GLU A 391 0.10 3.50 -33.43
CA GLU A 391 0.83 4.38 -34.34
C GLU A 391 2.34 4.05 -34.34
N LYS A 392 2.88 3.80 -35.53
CA LYS A 392 4.31 3.58 -35.76
C LYS A 392 4.95 4.92 -36.11
N VAL A 393 5.45 5.61 -35.09
CA VAL A 393 6.08 6.92 -35.20
C VAL A 393 7.39 6.91 -34.39
N GLN A 394 8.39 7.67 -34.86
CA GLN A 394 9.67 7.79 -34.15
C GLN A 394 9.52 8.55 -32.84
N ASN A 395 10.36 8.24 -31.86
CA ASN A 395 10.31 8.88 -30.54
C ASN A 395 10.50 10.40 -30.61
N ASP A 396 11.28 10.89 -31.60
CA ASP A 396 11.54 12.33 -31.78
C ASP A 396 10.29 13.08 -32.22
N GLU A 397 9.44 12.47 -33.07
CA GLU A 397 8.17 13.09 -33.47
C GLU A 397 7.16 13.07 -32.32
N VAL A 398 7.09 11.99 -31.52
CA VAL A 398 6.27 11.99 -30.29
C VAL A 398 6.75 13.07 -29.32
N THR A 399 8.07 13.25 -29.20
CA THR A 399 8.69 14.30 -28.39
C THR A 399 8.29 15.68 -28.91
N ARG A 400 8.42 15.94 -30.21
CA ARG A 400 8.00 17.19 -30.85
C ARG A 400 6.53 17.51 -30.56
N ARG A 401 5.62 16.56 -30.83
CA ARG A 401 4.18 16.71 -30.54
C ARG A 401 3.91 17.03 -29.08
N THR A 402 4.58 16.34 -28.15
CA THR A 402 4.44 16.57 -26.71
C THR A 402 4.88 17.99 -26.30
N LEU A 403 5.91 18.53 -26.96
CA LEU A 403 6.45 19.87 -26.69
C LEU A 403 5.66 20.99 -27.36
N GLU A 404 5.14 20.75 -28.57
CA GLU A 404 4.64 21.80 -29.47
C GLU A 404 3.13 21.76 -29.65
N ASP A 405 2.52 20.58 -29.81
CA ASP A 405 1.12 20.44 -30.20
C ASP A 405 0.18 20.62 -29.00
N GLU A 406 -1.05 21.07 -29.25
CA GLU A 406 -2.10 21.15 -28.23
C GLU A 406 -2.89 19.84 -28.13
N CYS A 407 -3.35 19.50 -26.92
CA CYS A 407 -4.15 18.30 -26.68
C CYS A 407 -5.54 18.43 -27.34
N LYS A 408 -5.96 17.39 -28.07
CA LYS A 408 -7.26 17.34 -28.77
C LYS A 408 -8.23 16.41 -28.06
N PHE A 409 -9.49 16.84 -27.88
CA PHE A 409 -10.52 16.05 -27.19
C PHE A 409 -11.63 15.60 -28.14
N GLU A 410 -11.32 14.58 -28.96
CA GLU A 410 -12.22 14.10 -30.03
C GLU A 410 -13.18 13.01 -29.55
N HIS A 411 -12.85 12.29 -28.47
CA HIS A 411 -13.69 11.22 -27.96
C HIS A 411 -14.95 11.79 -27.26
N LYS A 412 -16.11 11.20 -27.56
CA LYS A 412 -17.41 11.69 -27.06
C LYS A 412 -17.58 11.67 -25.54
N SER A 413 -16.81 10.85 -24.83
CA SER A 413 -16.86 10.76 -23.37
C SER A 413 -16.08 11.87 -22.65
N PHE A 414 -15.43 12.78 -23.37
CA PHE A 414 -14.83 13.96 -22.78
C PHE A 414 -15.90 15.02 -22.49
N ASP A 415 -16.48 14.96 -21.28
CA ASP A 415 -17.31 16.03 -20.73
C ASP A 415 -16.48 17.25 -20.28
N ALA A 416 -17.15 18.31 -19.82
CA ALA A 416 -16.46 19.55 -19.44
C ALA A 416 -15.47 19.35 -18.26
N PRO A 417 -15.86 18.70 -17.14
CA PRO A 417 -14.94 18.43 -16.03
C PRO A 417 -13.73 17.59 -16.42
N THR A 418 -13.94 16.56 -17.28
CA THR A 418 -12.87 15.68 -17.75
C THR A 418 -11.89 16.42 -18.66
N LYS A 419 -12.39 17.29 -19.56
CA LYS A 419 -11.52 18.14 -20.39
C LYS A 419 -10.69 19.08 -19.53
N ASP A 420 -11.33 19.75 -18.57
CA ASP A 420 -10.67 20.73 -17.72
C ASP A 420 -9.53 20.10 -16.90
N ILE A 421 -9.79 19.02 -16.17
CA ILE A 421 -8.76 18.37 -15.33
C ILE A 421 -7.57 17.89 -16.17
N ILE A 422 -7.81 17.27 -17.32
CA ILE A 422 -6.74 16.82 -18.23
C ILE A 422 -5.97 18.03 -18.74
N SER A 423 -6.64 19.09 -19.20
CA SER A 423 -5.98 20.31 -19.70
C SER A 423 -5.15 21.02 -18.64
N ARG A 424 -5.55 20.95 -17.36
CA ARG A 424 -4.79 21.53 -16.23
C ARG A 424 -3.56 20.69 -15.87
N PHE A 425 -3.64 19.36 -15.94
CA PHE A 425 -2.47 18.47 -15.79
C PHE A 425 -1.51 18.53 -16.98
N LEU A 426 -2.02 18.70 -18.20
CA LEU A 426 -1.24 18.79 -19.43
C LEU A 426 -0.76 20.22 -19.74
N LYS A 427 -0.70 21.12 -18.74
CA LYS A 427 0.00 22.40 -18.92
C LYS A 427 1.50 22.15 -19.08
N LYS A 428 2.04 22.55 -20.23
CA LYS A 428 3.46 22.38 -20.56
C LYS A 428 4.38 23.15 -19.62
N ARG A 429 3.97 24.33 -19.15
CA ARG A 429 4.70 25.10 -18.14
C ARG A 429 4.40 24.55 -16.74
N VAL A 430 5.42 24.04 -16.05
CA VAL A 430 5.31 23.49 -14.69
C VAL A 430 4.62 24.45 -13.72
N ALA A 431 5.00 25.74 -13.77
CA ALA A 431 4.44 26.77 -12.90
C ALA A 431 2.94 27.04 -13.10
N ARG A 432 2.29 26.46 -14.12
CA ARG A 432 0.84 26.54 -14.37
C ARG A 432 0.15 25.18 -14.30
N ARG A 433 0.91 24.12 -13.98
CA ARG A 433 0.40 22.75 -13.96
C ARG A 433 -0.29 22.49 -12.63
N PHE A 434 -1.44 21.85 -12.69
CA PHE A 434 -2.21 21.51 -11.49
C PHE A 434 -1.42 20.57 -10.57
N GLY A 435 -1.57 20.77 -9.25
CA GLY A 435 -0.77 20.09 -8.23
C GLY A 435 0.66 20.62 -8.06
N CYS A 436 1.05 21.69 -8.78
CA CYS A 436 2.37 22.33 -8.63
C CYS A 436 2.34 23.72 -7.97
N GLN A 437 1.15 24.31 -7.77
CA GLN A 437 0.98 25.66 -7.21
C GLN A 437 0.51 25.66 -5.74
N GLY A 438 0.54 24.51 -5.07
CA GLY A 438 -0.05 24.33 -3.73
C GLY A 438 -1.54 23.95 -3.78
N ASP A 439 -2.12 23.83 -4.97
CA ASP A 439 -3.48 23.28 -5.14
C ASP A 439 -3.52 21.81 -4.75
N ASP A 440 -4.60 21.37 -4.11
CA ASP A 440 -4.92 19.96 -3.92
C ASP A 440 -5.73 19.45 -5.13
N PRO A 441 -5.19 18.52 -5.95
CA PRO A 441 -5.91 17.99 -7.11
C PRO A 441 -7.25 17.33 -6.78
N ARG A 442 -7.43 16.87 -5.54
CA ARG A 442 -8.66 16.22 -5.05
C ARG A 442 -9.86 17.19 -5.00
N SER A 443 -9.62 18.50 -4.96
CA SER A 443 -10.65 19.55 -4.92
C SER A 443 -11.35 19.81 -6.25
N HIS A 444 -10.92 19.19 -7.35
CA HIS A 444 -11.48 19.42 -8.67
C HIS A 444 -12.91 18.87 -8.80
N GLU A 445 -13.79 19.57 -9.54
CA GLU A 445 -15.18 19.15 -9.80
C GLU A 445 -15.33 17.76 -10.46
N PHE A 446 -14.24 17.25 -11.03
CA PHE A 446 -14.17 15.91 -11.62
C PHE A 446 -14.37 14.81 -10.55
N PHE A 447 -14.11 15.14 -9.28
CA PHE A 447 -14.26 14.24 -8.14
C PHE A 447 -15.50 14.55 -7.28
N ASN A 448 -16.49 15.31 -7.77
CA ASN A 448 -17.70 15.65 -7.00
C ASN A 448 -18.45 14.42 -6.46
N SER A 449 -18.29 13.25 -7.09
CA SER A 449 -18.89 11.99 -6.63
C SER A 449 -18.02 11.19 -5.66
N ILE A 450 -16.86 11.70 -5.22
CA ILE A 450 -15.89 10.98 -4.40
C ILE A 450 -15.72 11.66 -3.05
N ASN A 451 -16.07 10.94 -1.99
CA ASN A 451 -15.65 11.28 -0.63
C ASN A 451 -14.24 10.75 -0.38
N PHE A 452 -13.23 11.63 -0.41
CA PHE A 452 -11.82 11.23 -0.26
C PHE A 452 -11.49 10.65 1.12
N HIS A 453 -12.11 11.12 2.20
CA HIS A 453 -11.90 10.56 3.53
C HIS A 453 -12.30 9.08 3.59
N ARG A 454 -13.46 8.75 3.01
CA ARG A 454 -13.93 7.36 2.89
C ARG A 454 -13.12 6.55 1.88
N LEU A 455 -12.68 7.17 0.78
CA LEU A 455 -11.82 6.52 -0.20
C LEU A 455 -10.51 6.06 0.45
N GLU A 456 -9.85 6.96 1.18
CA GLU A 456 -8.57 6.75 1.86
C GLU A 456 -8.68 5.74 3.01
N ALA A 457 -9.87 5.53 3.56
CA ALA A 457 -10.18 4.45 4.49
C ALA A 457 -10.56 3.12 3.81
N GLY A 458 -10.67 3.08 2.48
CA GLY A 458 -11.08 1.89 1.73
C GLY A 458 -12.56 1.53 1.90
N LEU A 459 -13.41 2.51 2.21
CA LEU A 459 -14.84 2.31 2.49
C LEU A 459 -15.76 2.56 1.28
N LEU A 460 -15.21 3.00 0.15
CA LEU A 460 -15.98 3.18 -1.09
C LEU A 460 -16.01 1.90 -1.91
N GLU A 461 -17.22 1.46 -2.26
CA GLU A 461 -17.42 0.31 -3.14
C GLU A 461 -16.87 0.59 -4.54
N ALA A 462 -16.17 -0.39 -5.11
CA ALA A 462 -15.60 -0.25 -6.44
C ALA A 462 -16.70 -0.40 -7.51
N PRO A 463 -16.75 0.50 -8.51
CA PRO A 463 -17.72 0.41 -9.62
C PRO A 463 -17.50 -0.82 -10.52
N TRP A 464 -16.38 -1.52 -10.37
CA TRP A 464 -16.08 -2.76 -11.06
C TRP A 464 -15.26 -3.67 -10.15
N VAL A 465 -15.66 -4.93 -10.03
CA VAL A 465 -14.98 -5.96 -9.22
C VAL A 465 -14.59 -7.14 -10.12
N PRO A 466 -13.36 -7.66 -10.03
CA PRO A 466 -12.96 -8.85 -10.76
C PRO A 466 -13.84 -10.06 -10.43
N LYS A 467 -14.13 -10.90 -11.43
CA LYS A 467 -14.82 -12.16 -11.18
C LYS A 467 -13.88 -13.14 -10.44
N PRO A 468 -14.31 -13.80 -9.35
CA PRO A 468 -13.43 -14.62 -8.51
C PRO A 468 -12.87 -15.87 -9.21
N ASN A 469 -13.53 -16.35 -10.27
CA ASN A 469 -13.11 -17.55 -11.02
C ASN A 469 -12.41 -17.22 -12.35
N VAL A 470 -12.00 -15.97 -12.56
CA VAL A 470 -11.33 -15.50 -13.77
C VAL A 470 -9.94 -15.04 -13.41
N VAL A 471 -8.94 -15.46 -14.19
CA VAL A 471 -7.58 -14.95 -14.04
C VAL A 471 -7.34 -13.84 -15.06
N TYR A 472 -7.14 -12.62 -14.56
CA TYR A 472 -6.86 -11.43 -15.36
C TYR A 472 -5.36 -11.27 -15.61
N ALA A 473 -4.73 -12.32 -16.14
CA ALA A 473 -3.33 -12.35 -16.53
C ALA A 473 -3.18 -13.11 -17.86
N LYS A 474 -2.14 -12.78 -18.62
CA LYS A 474 -1.81 -13.52 -19.85
C LYS A 474 -1.54 -14.98 -19.55
N ASP A 475 -1.75 -15.85 -20.54
CA ASP A 475 -1.47 -17.27 -20.42
C ASP A 475 0.01 -17.51 -20.12
N ALA A 476 0.29 -18.50 -19.28
CA ALA A 476 1.65 -18.82 -18.84
C ALA A 476 2.59 -19.10 -20.04
N ASP A 477 2.02 -19.63 -21.12
CA ASP A 477 2.74 -20.04 -22.33
C ASP A 477 3.13 -18.87 -23.24
N GLU A 478 2.48 -17.70 -23.11
CA GLU A 478 2.85 -16.52 -23.91
C GLU A 478 4.16 -15.87 -23.42
N PHE A 479 4.62 -16.26 -22.24
CA PHE A 479 5.83 -15.74 -21.65
C PHE A 479 7.07 -16.47 -22.21
N LYS A 480 7.54 -16.04 -23.39
CA LYS A 480 8.78 -16.58 -24.01
C LYS A 480 9.93 -16.63 -23.01
N ASP A 481 10.63 -17.76 -22.96
CA ASP A 481 11.87 -17.89 -22.19
C ASP A 481 12.98 -17.07 -22.82
N ASN A 482 13.55 -16.19 -22.01
CA ASN A 482 14.79 -15.51 -22.37
C ASN A 482 15.93 -16.49 -22.12
N SER A 483 16.88 -16.57 -23.03
CA SER A 483 18.03 -17.47 -22.93
C SER A 483 18.76 -17.33 -21.58
N ASP A 484 19.07 -18.48 -20.97
CA ASP A 484 19.84 -18.55 -19.73
C ASP A 484 21.19 -17.84 -19.87
N ILE A 485 21.47 -16.90 -18.96
CA ILE A 485 22.74 -16.18 -18.92
C ILE A 485 23.74 -17.03 -18.12
N LYS A 486 24.61 -17.79 -18.81
CA LYS A 486 25.56 -18.71 -18.14
C LYS A 486 26.92 -18.08 -17.80
N ASP A 487 27.29 -16.97 -18.44
CA ASP A 487 28.65 -16.41 -18.38
C ASP A 487 28.85 -15.30 -17.31
N VAL A 488 28.00 -15.26 -16.28
CA VAL A 488 28.11 -14.25 -15.21
C VAL A 488 28.57 -14.92 -13.91
N THR A 489 29.73 -14.47 -13.41
CA THR A 489 30.26 -14.84 -12.09
C THR A 489 29.97 -13.73 -11.08
N PHE A 490 29.74 -14.11 -9.83
CA PHE A 490 29.52 -13.18 -8.73
C PHE A 490 30.81 -12.96 -7.94
N ASP A 491 31.02 -11.72 -7.52
CA ASP A 491 32.13 -11.29 -6.68
C ASP A 491 31.65 -10.87 -5.28
N THR A 492 32.57 -10.39 -4.45
CA THR A 492 32.27 -10.01 -3.06
C THR A 492 31.32 -8.82 -2.94
N LYS A 493 31.29 -7.91 -3.95
CA LYS A 493 30.35 -6.78 -3.98
C LYS A 493 28.94 -7.27 -4.25
N ASP A 494 28.78 -8.23 -5.16
CA ASP A 494 27.48 -8.86 -5.44
C ASP A 494 26.93 -9.55 -4.19
N GLU A 495 27.76 -10.33 -3.49
CA GLU A 495 27.35 -11.02 -2.28
C GLU A 495 26.96 -10.05 -1.15
N LYS A 496 27.65 -8.91 -1.05
CA LYS A 496 27.25 -7.83 -0.13
C LYS A 496 25.89 -7.25 -0.50
N PHE A 497 25.68 -6.95 -1.77
CA PHE A 497 24.42 -6.44 -2.30
C PHE A 497 23.26 -7.44 -2.06
N PHE A 498 23.46 -8.74 -2.28
CA PHE A 498 22.44 -9.75 -2.03
C PHE A 498 22.03 -9.83 -0.55
N ARG A 499 23.00 -9.66 0.36
CA ARG A 499 22.72 -9.60 1.81
C ARG A 499 21.95 -8.34 2.19
N GLU A 500 22.35 -7.18 1.68
CA GLU A 500 21.68 -5.89 1.94
C GLU A 500 20.24 -5.88 1.43
N PHE A 501 19.99 -6.52 0.29
CA PHE A 501 18.65 -6.68 -0.26
C PHE A 501 17.74 -7.54 0.65
N SER A 502 18.32 -8.53 1.34
CA SER A 502 17.58 -9.59 2.04
C SER A 502 17.30 -9.23 3.50
N THR A 503 16.31 -8.37 3.68
CA THR A 503 15.89 -7.84 4.99
C THR A 503 14.85 -8.70 5.71
N GLY A 504 14.28 -9.69 5.03
CA GLY A 504 13.29 -10.59 5.62
C GLY A 504 11.89 -10.01 5.56
N ALA A 505 11.16 -10.09 6.68
CA ALA A 505 9.80 -9.60 6.79
C ALA A 505 9.75 -8.09 7.00
N VAL A 506 8.82 -7.41 6.34
CA VAL A 506 8.52 -5.99 6.55
C VAL A 506 7.49 -5.87 7.66
N SER A 507 7.86 -5.21 8.77
CA SER A 507 7.15 -5.26 10.06
C SER A 507 5.63 -5.05 9.93
N MET A 508 5.22 -3.95 9.28
CA MET A 508 3.81 -3.56 9.18
C MET A 508 2.96 -4.63 8.48
N GLN A 509 3.40 -5.05 7.29
CA GLN A 509 2.66 -5.99 6.46
C GLN A 509 2.67 -7.40 7.07
N TRP A 510 3.80 -7.82 7.64
CA TRP A 510 3.91 -9.11 8.30
C TRP A 510 3.01 -9.21 9.54
N GLN A 511 2.97 -8.16 10.36
CA GLN A 511 2.11 -8.12 11.54
C GLN A 511 0.62 -8.14 11.16
N LYS A 512 0.25 -7.37 10.13
CA LYS A 512 -1.10 -7.39 9.57
C LYS A 512 -1.48 -8.79 9.07
N GLU A 513 -0.57 -9.45 8.35
CA GLU A 513 -0.75 -10.84 7.90
C GLU A 513 -0.99 -11.81 9.06
N MET A 514 -0.21 -11.71 10.15
CA MET A 514 -0.39 -12.57 11.32
C MET A 514 -1.77 -12.36 11.97
N ILE A 515 -2.27 -11.13 12.00
CA ILE A 515 -3.60 -10.79 12.54
C ILE A 515 -4.69 -11.31 11.60
N ASP A 516 -4.67 -10.93 10.32
CA ASP A 516 -5.73 -11.23 9.35
C ASP A 516 -5.87 -12.74 9.09
N SER A 517 -4.77 -13.49 9.21
CA SER A 517 -4.77 -14.96 9.07
C SER A 517 -5.22 -15.72 10.33
N GLY A 518 -5.45 -15.02 11.44
CA GLY A 518 -5.81 -15.58 12.75
C GLY A 518 -4.63 -16.20 13.52
N VAL A 519 -3.41 -16.19 12.96
CA VAL A 519 -2.22 -16.74 13.61
C VAL A 519 -1.91 -15.99 14.92
N PHE A 520 -2.12 -14.68 14.94
CA PHE A 520 -1.97 -13.88 16.15
C PHE A 520 -2.84 -14.43 17.28
N ASP A 521 -4.16 -14.52 17.07
CA ASP A 521 -5.08 -14.96 18.14
C ASP A 521 -4.81 -16.42 18.55
N GLU A 522 -4.45 -17.31 17.62
CA GLU A 522 -4.09 -18.70 17.88
C GLU A 522 -2.83 -18.86 18.75
N LEU A 523 -1.79 -18.08 18.50
CA LEU A 523 -0.52 -18.17 19.23
C LEU A 523 -0.53 -17.32 20.51
N ASN A 524 -1.27 -16.21 20.51
CA ASN A 524 -1.34 -15.30 21.64
C ASN A 524 -2.18 -15.88 22.80
N SER A 525 -3.19 -16.70 22.48
CA SER A 525 -4.05 -17.39 23.47
C SER A 525 -3.44 -18.66 24.06
N ARG A 526 -2.44 -19.28 23.42
CA ARG A 526 -1.77 -20.48 23.93
C ARG A 526 -0.96 -20.12 25.18
N ARG A 527 -1.49 -20.43 26.37
CA ARG A 527 -0.74 -20.41 27.63
C ARG A 527 0.55 -21.21 27.45
N SER A 528 1.66 -20.70 27.97
CA SER A 528 2.88 -21.49 28.12
C SER A 528 2.56 -22.71 28.96
N SER A 529 2.35 -23.86 28.33
CA SER A 529 2.01 -25.13 28.99
C SER A 529 3.15 -25.72 29.83
N LYS A 530 4.16 -24.92 30.17
CA LYS A 530 5.27 -25.27 31.07
C LYS A 530 5.59 -24.08 31.97
N GLY A 531 4.81 -23.94 33.05
CA GLY A 531 5.01 -22.92 34.08
C GLY A 531 3.67 -22.52 34.67
N GLY A 532 3.24 -23.24 35.71
CA GLY A 532 1.99 -22.96 36.40
C GLY A 532 2.03 -21.60 37.08
N PHE A 533 1.09 -20.73 36.71
CA PHE A 533 0.49 -19.74 37.61
C PHE A 533 -1.00 -19.65 37.26
N ASN A 534 -1.83 -19.91 38.27
CA ASN A 534 -3.28 -19.78 38.20
C ASN A 534 -3.69 -18.31 38.11
N GLY A 535 -4.72 -18.01 37.33
CA GLY A 535 -5.51 -16.78 37.44
C GLY A 535 -5.76 -16.06 36.12
N PHE A 536 -7.00 -16.20 35.60
CA PHE A 536 -7.70 -15.37 34.60
C PHE A 536 -7.09 -15.32 33.18
N LEU A 537 -7.81 -15.33 32.06
CA LEU A 537 -9.23 -15.49 31.73
C LEU A 537 -9.35 -16.71 30.78
#